data_AF-D5B9S8-F1
#
_entry.id   AF-D5B9S8-F1
#
_cell.length_a   1.000
_cell.length_b   1.000
_cell.length_c   1.000
_cell.angle_alpha   90.00
_cell.angle_beta   90.00
_cell.angle_gamma   90.00
#
_symmetry.space_group_name_H-M   'P 1'
#
loop_
_entity.id
_entity.type
_entity.pdbx_description
1 polymer ?
#
loop_
_entity_poly.entity_id
_entity_poly.type
_entity_poly.pdbx_seq_one_letter_code
_entity_poly.pdbx_strand_id
1 'polypeptide(L)'
;MRINLLEITTDELLEKFGAGSHKPGSGSAAAFQGMLSAKLLVTVISLTIDIKRRSKYKEAYPTLVEMDTRIKERIFPELTRLFNEDAIQFGKTINAREERNREKDPFENHKLARLALKELKESIEIPLNIGKLCIELADIAKFVFDKGFQSARGDSQVALSGSVAGIAGCLSIIQLNFLSFGSDEYDWTSKKNEEAKKLKSEYTRVLKIADKKIETLENEVREKENFHNQIDTLLKKLKSKKELSDNDIEKAARDLQNTIWLNRKIVWPDNIPDHPIKALNPGKILQKALAYKFAAVDQIENPENLELSIAGIINQNERVVMVSKVFDQNIRNFTAAHELGHALLHKQNIMHRDRPIDGSKFDMRKNLQEYQADKFSSYFLMPENIIRKVFYEIFGTNKFIINDESVFNFSKNSESDLRSECKNLRGLALKLASTERYRNNSFISIADLFKVSATAMAIRLEELDLIEF
;
A
#
# COMPACT_ATOMS: atom_id res chain seq x y z
N MET A 1 -32.39 38.68 -13.15
CA MET A 1 -31.75 37.55 -13.83
C MET A 1 -31.44 36.47 -12.79
N ARG A 2 -31.94 35.23 -12.95
CA ARG A 2 -31.48 34.11 -12.11
C ARG A 2 -30.07 33.76 -12.60
N ILE A 3 -29.05 34.15 -11.84
CA ILE A 3 -27.67 33.72 -12.12
C ILE A 3 -27.59 32.25 -11.69
N ASN A 4 -27.25 31.36 -12.61
CA ASN A 4 -26.86 30.01 -12.28
C ASN A 4 -25.46 30.07 -11.68
N LEU A 5 -25.34 29.74 -10.39
CA LEU A 5 -24.08 29.88 -9.64
C LEU A 5 -22.97 28.94 -10.13
N LEU A 6 -23.30 27.98 -11.01
CA LEU A 6 -22.33 27.09 -11.65
C LEU A 6 -21.86 27.56 -13.02
N GLU A 7 -22.44 28.65 -13.55
CA GLU A 7 -22.03 29.26 -14.83
C GLU A 7 -21.04 30.41 -14.65
N ILE A 8 -20.83 30.85 -13.40
CA ILE A 8 -19.83 31.84 -13.03
C ILE A 8 -18.47 31.18 -12.77
N THR A 9 -17.40 31.97 -12.78
CA THR A 9 -16.08 31.44 -12.45
C THR A 9 -16.00 31.05 -10.98
N THR A 10 -15.08 30.14 -10.65
CA THR A 10 -14.83 29.76 -9.24
C THR A 10 -14.40 30.97 -8.42
N ASP A 11 -13.60 31.88 -8.98
CA ASP A 11 -13.17 33.12 -8.30
C ASP A 11 -14.37 34.00 -7.95
N GLU A 12 -15.27 34.24 -8.92
CA GLU A 12 -16.51 34.99 -8.70
C GLU A 12 -17.42 34.31 -7.65
N LEU A 13 -17.49 32.98 -7.66
CA LEU A 13 -18.28 32.24 -6.67
C LEU A 13 -17.71 32.41 -5.25
N LEU A 14 -16.39 32.34 -5.09
CA LEU A 14 -15.70 32.53 -3.81
C LEU A 14 -15.82 33.97 -3.31
N GLU A 15 -15.68 34.97 -4.19
CA GLU A 15 -15.94 36.37 -3.85
C GLU A 15 -17.36 36.56 -3.33
N LYS A 16 -18.36 35.95 -3.98
CA LYS A 16 -19.75 36.03 -3.52
C LYS A 16 -19.97 35.40 -2.14
N PHE A 17 -19.31 34.28 -1.83
CA PHE A 17 -19.34 33.70 -0.48
C PHE A 17 -18.69 34.62 0.56
N GLY A 18 -17.62 35.34 0.19
CA GLY A 18 -16.88 36.24 1.08
C GLY A 18 -17.44 37.66 1.21
N ALA A 19 -18.32 38.09 0.30
CA ALA A 19 -18.79 39.46 0.21
C ALA A 19 -19.70 39.92 1.37
N GLY A 20 -20.07 39.04 2.30
CA GLY A 20 -21.04 39.33 3.37
C GLY A 20 -22.45 39.68 2.87
N SER A 21 -22.68 39.55 1.56
CA SER A 21 -23.94 39.82 0.89
C SER A 21 -24.89 38.63 1.01
N HIS A 22 -26.17 38.86 0.75
CA HIS A 22 -27.23 37.88 0.97
C HIS A 22 -27.19 36.63 0.06
N LYS A 23 -26.29 36.46 -0.93
CA LYS A 23 -26.25 35.25 -1.79
C LYS A 23 -24.86 34.96 -2.38
N PRO A 24 -24.41 33.69 -2.46
CA PRO A 24 -25.01 32.47 -1.91
C PRO A 24 -24.83 32.34 -0.39
N GLY A 25 -25.77 31.65 0.25
CA GLY A 25 -25.78 31.46 1.71
C GLY A 25 -24.96 30.25 2.18
N SER A 26 -24.94 30.03 3.49
CA SER A 26 -24.21 28.91 4.11
C SER A 26 -24.76 27.52 3.73
N GLY A 27 -26.04 27.40 3.36
CA GLY A 27 -26.62 26.15 2.86
C GLY A 27 -26.06 25.77 1.49
N SER A 28 -25.91 26.76 0.61
CA SER A 28 -25.26 26.64 -0.69
C SER A 28 -23.78 26.25 -0.51
N ALA A 29 -23.09 26.82 0.48
CA ALA A 29 -21.73 26.40 0.81
C ALA A 29 -21.66 24.92 1.23
N ALA A 30 -22.61 24.46 2.06
CA ALA A 30 -22.68 23.05 2.47
C ALA A 30 -22.98 22.11 1.28
N ALA A 31 -23.88 22.50 0.37
CA ALA A 31 -24.14 21.74 -0.86
C ALA A 31 -22.89 21.66 -1.75
N PHE A 32 -22.17 22.78 -1.90
CA PHE A 32 -20.94 22.84 -2.69
C PHE A 32 -19.84 21.91 -2.12
N GLN A 33 -19.69 21.82 -0.80
CA GLN A 33 -18.81 20.82 -0.16
C GLN A 33 -19.18 19.38 -0.54
N GLY A 34 -20.47 19.06 -0.56
CA GLY A 34 -20.97 17.76 -1.03
C GLY A 34 -20.65 17.52 -2.52
N MET A 35 -20.82 18.54 -3.36
CA MET A 35 -20.53 18.46 -4.80
C MET A 35 -19.04 18.19 -5.07
N LEU A 36 -18.13 18.85 -4.35
CA LEU A 36 -16.69 18.59 -4.43
C LEU A 36 -16.36 17.17 -3.99
N SER A 37 -16.93 16.72 -2.86
CA SER A 37 -16.79 15.34 -2.37
C SER A 37 -17.24 14.31 -3.40
N ALA A 38 -18.39 14.52 -4.04
CA ALA A 38 -18.90 13.67 -5.11
C ALA A 38 -17.93 13.56 -6.30
N LYS A 39 -17.33 14.68 -6.74
CA LYS A 39 -16.36 14.68 -7.85
C LYS A 39 -15.06 13.97 -7.51
N LEU A 40 -14.53 14.16 -6.30
CA LEU A 40 -13.35 13.43 -5.83
C LEU A 40 -13.61 11.91 -5.81
N LEU A 41 -14.78 11.48 -5.32
CA LEU A 41 -15.14 10.06 -5.30
C LEU A 41 -15.25 9.47 -6.71
N VAL A 42 -15.91 10.16 -7.63
CA VAL A 42 -15.99 9.74 -9.04
C VAL A 42 -14.59 9.56 -9.64
N THR A 43 -13.66 10.47 -9.35
CA THR A 43 -12.27 10.38 -9.82
C THR A 43 -11.58 9.12 -9.29
N VAL A 44 -11.63 8.89 -7.97
CA VAL A 44 -10.99 7.72 -7.36
C VAL A 44 -11.62 6.42 -7.87
N ILE A 45 -12.95 6.37 -7.97
CA ILE A 45 -13.65 5.19 -8.50
C ILE A 45 -13.22 4.94 -9.95
N SER A 46 -13.19 5.96 -10.80
CA SER A 46 -12.78 5.86 -12.21
C SER A 46 -11.34 5.34 -12.34
N LEU A 47 -10.41 5.84 -11.51
CA LEU A 47 -9.03 5.33 -11.46
C LEU A 47 -8.95 3.86 -11.03
N THR A 48 -9.86 3.44 -10.15
CA THR A 48 -9.92 2.08 -9.59
C THR A 48 -10.45 1.06 -10.60
N ILE A 49 -11.52 1.40 -11.32
CA ILE A 49 -12.19 0.51 -12.28
C ILE A 49 -11.52 0.49 -13.66
N ASP A 50 -10.50 1.32 -13.87
CA ASP A 50 -9.68 1.35 -15.08
C ASP A 50 -9.15 -0.04 -15.45
N ILE A 51 -9.11 -0.34 -16.76
CA ILE A 51 -8.72 -1.65 -17.28
C ILE A 51 -7.35 -2.11 -16.79
N LYS A 52 -6.41 -1.17 -16.57
CA LYS A 52 -5.05 -1.47 -16.11
C LYS A 52 -5.02 -1.99 -14.66
N ARG A 53 -6.07 -1.72 -13.88
CA ARG A 53 -6.15 -2.08 -12.45
C ARG A 53 -7.28 -3.05 -12.13
N ARG A 54 -8.15 -3.38 -13.10
CA ARG A 54 -9.34 -4.21 -12.90
C ARG A 54 -9.05 -5.58 -12.27
N SER A 55 -7.91 -6.20 -12.58
CA SER A 55 -7.52 -7.49 -11.97
C SER A 55 -7.28 -7.38 -10.46
N LYS A 56 -6.67 -6.27 -10.01
CA LYS A 56 -6.37 -6.02 -8.59
C LYS A 56 -7.62 -5.71 -7.77
N TYR A 57 -8.64 -5.10 -8.36
CA TYR A 57 -9.86 -4.65 -7.68
C TYR A 57 -11.12 -5.44 -8.09
N LYS A 58 -10.96 -6.67 -8.57
CA LYS A 58 -12.06 -7.49 -9.14
C LYS A 58 -13.23 -7.67 -8.16
N GLU A 59 -12.96 -7.88 -6.88
CA GLU A 59 -13.99 -8.08 -5.85
C GLU A 59 -14.81 -6.82 -5.56
N ALA A 60 -14.16 -5.64 -5.54
CA ALA A 60 -14.83 -4.37 -5.26
C ALA A 60 -15.51 -3.77 -6.50
N TYR A 61 -15.17 -4.26 -7.70
CA TYR A 61 -15.58 -3.69 -8.98
C TYR A 61 -17.10 -3.48 -9.12
N PRO A 62 -17.98 -4.47 -8.85
CA PRO A 62 -19.43 -4.28 -9.05
C PRO A 62 -19.99 -3.18 -8.15
N THR A 63 -19.60 -3.16 -6.87
CA THR A 63 -20.03 -2.16 -5.89
C THR A 63 -19.54 -0.76 -6.26
N LEU A 64 -18.30 -0.63 -6.74
CA LEU A 64 -17.76 0.66 -7.17
C LEU A 64 -18.51 1.23 -8.38
N VAL A 65 -18.89 0.40 -9.34
CA VAL A 65 -19.69 0.84 -10.51
C VAL A 65 -21.08 1.31 -10.09
N GLU A 66 -21.73 0.59 -9.17
CA GLU A 66 -23.02 1.00 -8.62
C GLU A 66 -22.92 2.35 -7.89
N MET A 67 -21.88 2.53 -7.05
CA MET A 67 -21.62 3.78 -6.34
C MET A 67 -21.34 4.95 -7.30
N ASP A 68 -20.55 4.73 -8.35
CA ASP A 68 -20.26 5.73 -9.38
C ASP A 68 -21.55 6.19 -10.08
N THR A 69 -22.39 5.22 -10.48
CA THR A 69 -23.71 5.48 -11.09
C THR A 69 -24.60 6.28 -10.14
N ARG A 70 -24.72 5.84 -8.88
CA ARG A 70 -25.50 6.54 -7.84
C ARG A 70 -25.03 7.98 -7.62
N ILE A 71 -23.72 8.22 -7.66
CA ILE A 71 -23.17 9.58 -7.52
C ILE A 71 -23.54 10.42 -8.75
N LYS A 72 -23.26 9.93 -9.96
CA LYS A 72 -23.41 10.67 -11.21
C LYS A 72 -24.87 10.96 -11.58
N GLU A 73 -25.75 10.00 -11.35
CA GLU A 73 -27.13 10.05 -11.86
C GLU A 73 -28.13 10.57 -10.81
N ARG A 74 -27.78 10.54 -9.52
CA ARG A 74 -28.69 10.98 -8.45
C ARG A 74 -28.07 12.00 -7.50
N ILE A 75 -26.97 11.67 -6.82
CA ILE A 75 -26.46 12.51 -5.73
C ILE A 75 -25.96 13.86 -6.25
N PHE A 76 -25.09 13.86 -7.26
CA PHE A 76 -24.49 15.09 -7.76
C PHE A 76 -25.51 16.01 -8.45
N PRO A 77 -26.44 15.51 -9.31
CA PRO A 77 -27.52 16.32 -9.85
C PRO A 77 -28.43 16.91 -8.77
N GLU A 78 -28.78 16.13 -7.74
CA GLU A 78 -29.65 16.64 -6.67
C GLU A 78 -28.96 17.67 -5.79
N LEU A 79 -27.67 17.49 -5.46
CA LEU A 79 -26.87 18.51 -4.78
C LEU A 79 -26.77 19.79 -5.61
N THR A 80 -26.64 19.67 -6.94
CA THR A 80 -26.62 20.81 -7.86
C THR A 80 -27.95 21.57 -7.85
N ARG A 81 -29.07 20.84 -7.81
CA ARG A 81 -30.41 21.42 -7.69
C ARG A 81 -30.57 22.16 -6.35
N LEU A 82 -30.22 21.51 -5.24
CA LEU A 82 -30.31 22.06 -3.89
C LEU A 82 -29.37 23.25 -3.66
N PHE A 83 -28.18 23.25 -4.28
CA PHE A 83 -27.24 24.37 -4.26
C PHE A 83 -27.87 25.65 -4.82
N ASN A 84 -28.51 25.54 -5.99
CA ASN A 84 -29.20 26.67 -6.61
C ASN A 84 -30.48 27.04 -5.86
N GLU A 85 -31.23 26.04 -5.37
CA GLU A 85 -32.46 26.24 -4.63
C GLU A 85 -32.23 26.98 -3.31
N ASP A 86 -31.19 26.63 -2.55
CA ASP A 86 -30.81 27.32 -1.32
C ASP A 86 -30.51 28.80 -1.56
N ALA A 87 -29.71 29.12 -2.59
CA ALA A 87 -29.39 30.50 -2.93
C ALA A 87 -30.64 31.33 -3.31
N ILE A 88 -31.61 30.71 -3.99
CA ILE A 88 -32.89 31.33 -4.31
C ILE A 88 -33.71 31.52 -3.04
N GLN A 89 -33.85 30.47 -2.23
CA GLN A 89 -34.69 30.43 -1.04
C GLN A 89 -34.19 31.40 0.03
N PHE A 90 -32.87 31.50 0.23
CA PHE A 90 -32.28 32.47 1.13
C PHE A 90 -32.70 33.91 0.75
N GLY A 91 -32.74 34.21 -0.55
CA GLY A 91 -33.22 35.50 -1.04
C GLY A 91 -34.67 35.80 -0.67
N LYS A 92 -35.56 34.82 -0.82
CA LYS A 92 -36.98 34.98 -0.45
C LYS A 92 -37.10 35.24 1.06
N THR A 93 -36.38 34.47 1.86
CA THR A 93 -36.39 34.60 3.33
C THR A 93 -35.87 35.97 3.80
N ILE A 94 -34.81 36.50 3.18
CA ILE A 94 -34.31 37.85 3.49
C ILE A 94 -35.32 38.92 3.07
N ASN A 95 -35.83 38.88 1.83
CA ASN A 95 -36.80 39.85 1.35
C ASN A 95 -38.06 39.88 2.22
N ALA A 96 -38.61 38.71 2.58
CA ALA A 96 -39.78 38.62 3.45
C ALA A 96 -39.52 39.20 4.85
N ARG A 97 -38.32 39.02 5.40
CA ARG A 97 -37.91 39.61 6.68
C ARG A 97 -37.76 41.13 6.58
N GLU A 98 -37.20 41.64 5.49
CA GLU A 98 -37.05 43.08 5.26
C GLU A 98 -38.39 43.78 5.04
N GLU A 99 -39.32 43.16 4.31
CA GLU A 99 -40.69 43.65 4.14
C GLU A 99 -41.41 43.72 5.49
N ARG A 100 -41.36 42.63 6.27
CA ARG A 100 -41.90 42.61 7.63
C ARG A 100 -41.30 43.71 8.52
N ASN A 101 -39.97 43.86 8.53
CA ASN A 101 -39.31 44.83 9.41
C ASN A 101 -39.61 46.29 9.04
N ARG A 102 -39.99 46.56 7.78
CA ARG A 102 -40.37 47.91 7.31
C ARG A 102 -41.84 48.24 7.58
N GLU A 103 -42.69 47.23 7.72
CA GLU A 103 -44.12 47.41 7.98
C GLU A 103 -44.37 47.90 9.41
N LYS A 104 -45.12 49.00 9.53
CA LYS A 104 -45.45 49.66 10.81
C LYS A 104 -46.84 49.30 11.31
N ASP A 105 -47.76 48.92 10.42
CA ASP A 105 -49.09 48.47 10.83
C ASP A 105 -49.00 47.11 11.52
N PRO A 106 -49.49 46.95 12.76
CA PRO A 106 -49.36 45.70 13.51
C PRO A 106 -50.03 44.49 12.84
N PHE A 107 -51.15 44.68 12.13
CA PHE A 107 -51.89 43.57 11.53
C PHE A 107 -51.21 43.06 10.26
N GLU A 108 -50.83 43.96 9.35
CA GLU A 108 -50.08 43.58 8.16
C GLU A 108 -48.66 43.10 8.51
N ASN A 109 -48.01 43.69 9.54
CA ASN A 109 -46.72 43.19 10.04
C ASN A 109 -46.81 41.72 10.48
N HIS A 110 -47.84 41.37 11.25
CA HIS A 110 -48.05 39.99 11.71
C HIS A 110 -48.33 39.02 10.54
N LYS A 111 -49.05 39.45 9.51
CA LYS A 111 -49.27 38.66 8.29
C LYS A 111 -47.97 38.44 7.51
N LEU A 112 -47.14 39.48 7.35
CA LEU A 112 -45.81 39.37 6.75
C LEU A 112 -44.89 38.48 7.58
N ALA A 113 -44.98 38.50 8.91
CA ALA A 113 -44.25 37.61 9.79
C ALA A 113 -44.60 36.13 9.53
N ARG A 114 -45.88 35.80 9.32
CA ARG A 114 -46.30 34.44 8.95
C ARG A 114 -45.79 34.02 7.57
N LEU A 115 -45.76 34.92 6.60
CA LEU A 115 -45.17 34.65 5.28
C LEU A 115 -43.66 34.39 5.39
N ALA A 116 -42.94 35.19 6.17
CA ALA A 116 -41.51 35.00 6.43
C ALA A 116 -41.22 33.65 7.11
N LEU A 117 -42.07 33.22 8.06
CA LEU A 117 -41.96 31.89 8.68
C LEU A 117 -42.22 30.76 7.68
N LYS A 118 -43.18 30.92 6.76
CA LYS A 118 -43.44 29.94 5.70
C LYS A 118 -42.22 29.76 4.80
N GLU A 119 -41.58 30.84 4.36
CA GLU A 119 -40.34 30.77 3.57
C GLU A 119 -39.19 30.14 4.36
N LEU A 120 -39.16 30.33 5.69
CA LEU A 120 -38.15 29.74 6.56
C LEU A 120 -38.30 28.21 6.72
N LYS A 121 -39.52 27.66 6.56
CA LYS A 121 -39.73 26.21 6.55
C LYS A 121 -38.96 25.55 5.40
N GLU A 122 -39.02 26.12 4.20
CA GLU A 122 -38.24 25.66 3.05
C GLU A 122 -36.72 25.83 3.28
N SER A 123 -36.29 26.90 3.97
CA SER A 123 -34.90 27.09 4.40
C SER A 123 -34.42 26.05 5.43
N ILE A 124 -35.30 25.20 5.97
CA ILE A 124 -34.95 24.05 6.82
C ILE A 124 -34.94 22.76 6.01
N GLU A 125 -35.90 22.57 5.11
CA GLU A 125 -35.99 21.36 4.25
C GLU A 125 -34.77 21.20 3.34
N ILE A 126 -34.30 22.29 2.72
CA ILE A 126 -33.18 22.25 1.77
C ILE A 126 -31.90 21.73 2.46
N PRO A 127 -31.43 22.30 3.59
CA PRO A 127 -30.29 21.76 4.34
C PRO A 127 -30.50 20.34 4.87
N LEU A 128 -31.73 19.94 5.24
CA LEU A 128 -32.01 18.55 5.65
C LEU A 128 -31.70 17.57 4.52
N ASN A 129 -32.10 17.90 3.28
CA ASN A 129 -31.85 17.07 2.11
C ASN A 129 -30.37 17.07 1.70
N ILE A 130 -29.70 18.23 1.76
CA ILE A 130 -28.24 18.31 1.54
C ILE A 130 -27.50 17.43 2.55
N GLY A 131 -27.85 17.52 3.84
CA GLY A 131 -27.23 16.71 4.89
C GLY A 131 -27.41 15.21 4.66
N LYS A 132 -28.61 14.77 4.24
CA LYS A 132 -28.88 13.36 3.89
C LYS A 132 -27.97 12.89 2.74
N LEU A 133 -27.83 13.66 1.67
CA LEU A 133 -26.95 13.33 0.55
C LEU A 133 -25.47 13.28 0.95
N CYS A 134 -25.04 14.19 1.83
CA CYS A 134 -23.67 14.17 2.36
C CYS A 134 -23.41 12.95 3.25
N ILE A 135 -24.40 12.42 3.97
CA ILE A 135 -24.25 11.14 4.69
C ILE A 135 -24.00 10.00 3.70
N GLU A 136 -24.76 9.96 2.60
CA GLU A 136 -24.57 8.95 1.56
C GLU A 136 -23.18 9.04 0.92
N LEU A 137 -22.70 10.26 0.65
CA LEU A 137 -21.33 10.48 0.16
C LEU A 137 -20.27 10.04 1.16
N ALA A 138 -20.47 10.31 2.46
CA ALA A 138 -19.55 9.87 3.51
C ALA A 138 -19.46 8.32 3.58
N ASP A 139 -20.59 7.63 3.45
CA ASP A 139 -20.61 6.16 3.44
C ASP A 139 -19.93 5.58 2.18
N ILE A 140 -20.13 6.20 1.02
CA ILE A 140 -19.39 5.84 -0.20
C ILE A 140 -17.90 6.12 -0.02
N ALA A 141 -17.54 7.29 0.52
CA ALA A 141 -16.15 7.68 0.75
C ALA A 141 -15.41 6.73 1.69
N LYS A 142 -16.08 6.27 2.75
CA LYS A 142 -15.55 5.21 3.63
C LYS A 142 -15.20 3.94 2.84
N PHE A 143 -16.09 3.48 1.96
CA PHE A 143 -15.85 2.29 1.16
C PHE A 143 -14.73 2.51 0.14
N VAL A 144 -14.74 3.63 -0.57
CA VAL A 144 -13.72 3.98 -1.57
C VAL A 144 -12.35 4.17 -0.93
N PHE A 145 -12.26 4.70 0.29
CA PHE A 145 -11.00 4.76 1.04
C PHE A 145 -10.41 3.37 1.28
N ASP A 146 -11.24 2.38 1.63
CA ASP A 146 -10.78 1.02 1.94
C ASP A 146 -10.53 0.16 0.71
N LYS A 147 -11.37 0.30 -0.32
CA LYS A 147 -11.45 -0.62 -1.46
C LYS A 147 -11.13 0.03 -2.80
N GLY A 148 -10.94 1.33 -2.83
CA GLY A 148 -10.50 2.09 -3.99
C GLY A 148 -8.99 2.05 -4.23
N PHE A 149 -8.57 2.81 -5.23
CA PHE A 149 -7.18 2.91 -5.63
C PHE A 149 -6.33 3.51 -4.51
N GLN A 150 -5.43 2.69 -3.96
CA GLN A 150 -4.71 3.01 -2.72
C GLN A 150 -3.85 4.28 -2.83
N SER A 151 -3.30 4.58 -4.00
CA SER A 151 -2.50 5.80 -4.22
C SER A 151 -3.34 7.09 -4.28
N ALA A 152 -4.66 6.99 -4.43
CA ALA A 152 -5.59 8.12 -4.41
C ALA A 152 -6.48 8.12 -3.14
N ARG A 153 -6.07 7.39 -2.09
CA ARG A 153 -6.79 7.37 -0.80
C ARG A 153 -6.93 8.74 -0.15
N GLY A 154 -5.99 9.65 -0.40
CA GLY A 154 -6.06 11.04 0.06
C GLY A 154 -7.34 11.74 -0.42
N ASP A 155 -7.67 11.62 -1.71
CA ASP A 155 -8.89 12.22 -2.29
C ASP A 155 -10.17 11.64 -1.67
N SER A 156 -10.16 10.35 -1.34
CA SER A 156 -11.27 9.69 -0.64
C SER A 156 -11.45 10.24 0.77
N GLN A 157 -10.35 10.51 1.49
CA GLN A 157 -10.39 11.12 2.82
C GLN A 157 -10.86 12.57 2.76
N VAL A 158 -10.41 13.35 1.76
CA VAL A 158 -10.89 14.73 1.56
C VAL A 158 -12.40 14.73 1.29
N ALA A 159 -12.91 13.82 0.45
CA ALA A 159 -14.34 13.68 0.21
C ALA A 159 -15.12 13.26 1.47
N LEU A 160 -14.57 12.35 2.29
CA LEU A 160 -15.18 11.95 3.55
C LEU A 160 -15.29 13.13 4.51
N SER A 161 -14.19 13.85 4.76
CA SER A 161 -14.16 15.01 5.64
C SER A 161 -15.02 16.17 5.11
N GLY A 162 -15.00 16.43 3.80
CA GLY A 162 -15.84 17.44 3.16
C GLY A 162 -17.33 17.14 3.30
N SER A 163 -17.72 15.87 3.19
CA SER A 163 -19.10 15.43 3.44
C SER A 163 -19.50 15.62 4.90
N VAL A 164 -18.62 15.30 5.85
CA VAL A 164 -18.84 15.55 7.30
C VAL A 164 -19.01 17.04 7.58
N ALA A 165 -18.18 17.89 6.99
CA ALA A 165 -18.29 19.34 7.11
C ALA A 165 -19.61 19.88 6.52
N GLY A 166 -20.04 19.35 5.37
CA GLY A 166 -21.34 19.66 4.78
C GLY A 166 -22.50 19.35 5.74
N ILE A 167 -22.49 18.18 6.38
CA ILE A 167 -23.53 17.80 7.36
C ILE A 167 -23.50 18.73 8.58
N ALA A 168 -22.31 19.07 9.10
CA ALA A 168 -22.16 20.00 10.23
C ALA A 168 -22.73 21.39 9.91
N GLY A 169 -22.45 21.88 8.70
CA GLY A 169 -23.01 23.13 8.17
C GLY A 169 -24.54 23.09 8.13
N CYS A 170 -25.11 22.05 7.52
CA CYS A 170 -26.56 21.87 7.44
C CYS A 170 -27.22 21.82 8.83
N LEU A 171 -26.67 21.05 9.77
CA LEU A 171 -27.18 20.98 11.14
C LEU A 171 -27.19 22.35 11.81
N SER A 172 -26.12 23.12 11.65
CA SER A 172 -26.02 24.46 12.25
C SER A 172 -27.10 25.40 11.69
N ILE A 173 -27.29 25.38 10.37
CA ILE A 173 -28.30 26.19 9.67
C ILE A 173 -29.72 25.82 10.11
N ILE A 174 -30.02 24.53 10.18
CA ILE A 174 -31.33 24.02 10.62
C ILE A 174 -31.65 24.52 12.04
N GLN A 175 -30.70 24.37 12.97
CA GLN A 175 -30.91 24.77 14.36
C GLN A 175 -31.10 26.29 14.49
N LEU A 176 -30.31 27.10 13.77
CA LEU A 176 -30.47 28.55 13.74
C LEU A 176 -31.84 28.98 13.21
N ASN A 177 -32.35 28.29 12.18
CA ASN A 177 -33.66 28.58 11.63
C ASN A 177 -34.79 28.17 12.59
N PHE A 178 -34.66 27.07 13.35
CA PHE A 178 -35.65 26.68 14.36
C PHE A 178 -35.84 27.73 15.47
N LEU A 179 -34.81 28.49 15.83
CA LEU A 179 -34.90 29.54 16.86
C LEU A 179 -35.85 30.69 16.49
N SER A 180 -36.28 30.79 15.23
CA SER A 180 -37.19 31.84 14.78
C SER A 180 -38.68 31.50 14.98
N PHE A 181 -39.02 30.26 15.35
CA PHE A 181 -40.41 29.80 15.46
C PHE A 181 -40.96 29.93 16.89
N GLY A 182 -42.25 30.28 17.00
CA GLY A 182 -42.99 30.38 18.25
C GLY A 182 -43.77 29.10 18.61
N SER A 183 -44.51 29.15 19.72
CA SER A 183 -45.32 28.02 20.21
C SER A 183 -46.48 27.64 19.28
N ASP A 184 -46.94 28.57 18.43
CA ASP A 184 -47.97 28.36 17.42
C ASP A 184 -47.56 27.38 16.32
N GLU A 185 -46.25 27.15 16.16
CA GLU A 185 -45.66 26.23 15.18
C GLU A 185 -45.00 25.00 15.85
N TYR A 186 -45.31 24.74 17.13
CA TYR A 186 -44.67 23.68 17.91
C TYR A 186 -44.78 22.28 17.28
N ASP A 187 -45.97 21.91 16.77
CA ASP A 187 -46.19 20.58 16.19
C ASP A 187 -45.33 20.34 14.96
N TRP A 188 -45.15 21.38 14.12
CA TRP A 188 -44.31 21.28 12.93
C TRP A 188 -42.83 21.24 13.29
N THR A 189 -42.39 22.16 14.17
CA THR A 189 -40.99 22.23 14.61
C THR A 189 -40.55 20.97 15.36
N SER A 190 -41.40 20.40 16.22
CA SER A 190 -41.13 19.17 16.95
C SER A 190 -40.87 17.99 16.00
N LYS A 191 -41.75 17.79 15.00
CA LYS A 191 -41.59 16.76 13.97
C LYS A 191 -40.29 16.94 13.17
N LYS A 192 -39.99 18.16 12.75
CA LYS A 192 -38.77 18.44 11.96
C LYS A 192 -37.50 18.33 12.79
N ASN A 193 -37.57 18.64 14.09
CA ASN A 193 -36.45 18.45 15.00
C ASN A 193 -36.12 16.97 15.21
N GLU A 194 -37.08 16.04 15.09
CA GLU A 194 -36.78 14.60 15.08
C GLU A 194 -35.93 14.20 13.87
N GLU A 195 -36.21 14.75 12.68
CA GLU A 195 -35.36 14.55 11.50
C GLU A 195 -33.96 15.13 11.71
N ALA A 196 -33.85 16.33 12.29
CA ALA A 196 -32.57 16.95 12.61
C ALA A 196 -31.78 16.13 13.65
N LYS A 197 -32.44 15.52 14.64
CA LYS A 197 -31.82 14.62 15.61
C LYS A 197 -31.28 13.35 14.95
N LYS A 198 -32.03 12.76 14.00
CA LYS A 198 -31.55 11.63 13.20
C LYS A 198 -30.32 12.02 12.37
N LEU A 199 -30.37 13.19 11.71
CA LEU A 199 -29.23 13.74 10.97
C LEU A 199 -28.01 13.94 11.89
N LYS A 200 -28.21 14.41 13.12
CA LYS A 200 -27.14 14.59 14.11
C LYS A 200 -26.53 13.27 14.57
N SER A 201 -27.34 12.22 14.75
CA SER A 201 -26.86 10.89 15.09
C SER A 201 -25.95 10.34 13.98
N GLU A 202 -26.39 10.47 12.73
CA GLU A 202 -25.62 10.05 11.56
C GLU A 202 -24.34 10.88 11.40
N TYR A 203 -24.40 12.20 11.61
CA TYR A 203 -23.22 13.06 11.67
C TYR A 203 -22.16 12.53 12.65
N THR A 204 -22.57 12.22 13.89
CA THR A 204 -21.65 11.67 14.89
C THR A 204 -21.07 10.32 14.47
N ARG A 205 -21.86 9.49 13.78
CA ARG A 205 -21.38 8.21 13.23
C ARG A 205 -20.30 8.44 12.16
N VAL A 206 -20.57 9.29 11.17
CA VAL A 206 -19.63 9.52 10.06
C VAL A 206 -18.38 10.30 10.49
N LEU A 207 -18.50 11.20 11.47
CA LEU A 207 -17.35 11.90 12.06
C LEU A 207 -16.36 10.90 12.68
N LYS A 208 -16.84 9.97 13.51
CA LYS A 208 -16.01 8.90 14.09
C LYS A 208 -15.34 8.03 13.03
N ILE A 209 -16.02 7.79 11.91
CA ILE A 209 -15.45 7.03 10.79
C ILE A 209 -14.32 7.83 10.14
N ALA A 210 -14.52 9.12 9.89
CA ALA A 210 -13.51 10.01 9.30
C ALA A 210 -12.24 10.07 10.16
N ASP A 211 -12.38 10.22 11.48
CA ASP A 211 -11.25 10.23 12.42
C ASP A 211 -10.52 8.88 12.40
N LYS A 212 -11.26 7.77 12.46
CA LYS A 212 -10.67 6.42 12.40
C LYS A 212 -9.89 6.15 11.10
N LYS A 213 -10.28 6.76 9.98
CA LYS A 213 -9.54 6.62 8.71
C LYS A 213 -8.19 7.34 8.76
N ILE A 214 -8.11 8.47 9.45
CA ILE A 214 -6.85 9.16 9.72
C ILE A 214 -5.97 8.30 10.64
N GLU A 215 -6.53 7.79 11.74
CA GLU A 215 -5.82 6.88 12.66
C GLU A 215 -5.27 5.62 11.95
N THR A 216 -5.99 5.12 10.94
CA THR A 216 -5.53 3.99 10.12
C THR A 216 -4.24 4.34 9.38
N LEU A 217 -4.16 5.54 8.78
CA LEU A 217 -2.95 6.00 8.10
C LEU A 217 -1.80 6.23 9.09
N GLU A 218 -2.08 6.77 10.27
CA GLU A 218 -1.08 6.92 11.33
C GLU A 218 -0.51 5.57 11.78
N ASN A 219 -1.36 4.55 11.90
CA ASN A 219 -0.92 3.19 12.21
C ASN A 219 -0.02 2.61 11.10
N GLU A 220 -0.39 2.80 9.83
CA GLU A 220 0.44 2.39 8.69
C GLU A 220 1.84 3.07 8.73
N VAL A 221 1.89 4.34 9.12
CA VAL A 221 3.16 5.08 9.34
C VAL A 221 3.95 4.46 10.50
N ARG A 222 3.33 4.26 11.67
CA ARG A 222 3.98 3.67 12.86
C ARG A 222 4.57 2.29 12.57
N GLU A 223 3.83 1.43 11.87
CA GLU A 223 4.31 0.10 11.47
C GLU A 223 5.55 0.21 10.57
N LYS A 224 5.53 1.13 9.61
CA LYS A 224 6.65 1.37 8.69
C LYS A 224 7.88 1.96 9.41
N GLU A 225 7.68 2.89 10.34
CA GLU A 225 8.74 3.45 11.17
C GLU A 225 9.42 2.38 12.02
N ASN A 226 8.64 1.53 12.68
CA ASN A 226 9.18 0.41 13.46
C ASN A 226 9.99 -0.54 12.59
N PHE A 227 9.47 -0.90 11.40
CA PHE A 227 10.19 -1.74 10.44
C PHE A 227 11.52 -1.10 10.00
N HIS A 228 11.52 0.17 9.62
CA HIS A 228 12.72 0.88 9.23
C HIS A 228 13.74 0.99 10.38
N ASN A 229 13.28 1.22 11.61
CA ASN A 229 14.13 1.26 12.79
C ASN A 229 14.82 -0.09 13.07
N GLN A 230 14.10 -1.21 12.88
CA GLN A 230 14.69 -2.55 12.98
C GLN A 230 15.81 -2.75 11.96
N ILE A 231 15.59 -2.33 10.71
CA ILE A 231 16.59 -2.41 9.63
C ILE A 231 17.78 -1.49 9.91
N ASP A 232 17.55 -0.24 10.33
CA ASP A 232 18.62 0.71 10.68
C ASP A 232 19.46 0.22 11.86
N THR A 233 18.81 -0.34 12.89
CA THR A 233 19.50 -0.95 14.03
C THR A 233 20.40 -2.11 13.59
N LEU A 234 19.90 -2.98 12.70
CA LEU A 234 20.68 -4.07 12.13
C LEU A 234 21.89 -3.54 11.34
N LEU A 235 21.68 -2.55 10.46
CA LEU A 235 22.74 -1.91 9.67
C LEU A 235 23.83 -1.29 10.55
N LYS A 236 23.44 -0.49 11.56
CA LYS A 236 24.38 0.17 12.48
C LYS A 236 25.26 -0.84 13.21
N LYS A 237 24.66 -1.93 13.69
CA LYS A 237 25.36 -3.01 14.39
C LYS A 237 26.38 -3.72 13.49
N LEU A 238 26.05 -3.94 12.22
CA LEU A 238 26.95 -4.60 11.27
C LEU A 238 28.08 -3.64 10.85
N LYS A 239 27.74 -2.41 10.51
CA LYS A 239 28.68 -1.38 10.03
C LYS A 239 29.57 -0.78 11.12
N SER A 240 29.34 -1.09 12.39
CA SER A 240 30.22 -0.71 13.51
C SER A 240 31.35 -1.71 13.75
N LYS A 241 31.23 -2.95 13.26
CA LYS A 241 32.28 -3.97 13.40
C LYS A 241 33.39 -3.73 12.39
N LYS A 242 34.65 -3.82 12.84
CA LYS A 242 35.83 -3.70 11.95
C LYS A 242 36.04 -4.96 11.10
N GLU A 243 35.75 -6.12 11.67
CA GLU A 243 35.86 -7.43 11.02
C GLU A 243 34.57 -8.21 11.29
N LEU A 244 34.05 -8.87 10.25
CA LEU A 244 32.85 -9.69 10.31
C LEU A 244 33.26 -11.15 10.12
N SER A 245 32.98 -11.98 11.14
CA SER A 245 33.13 -13.43 11.04
C SER A 245 31.98 -14.06 10.26
N ASP A 246 32.16 -15.29 9.77
CA ASP A 246 31.09 -16.05 9.10
C ASP A 246 29.84 -16.18 9.99
N ASN A 247 30.01 -16.42 11.29
CA ASN A 247 28.90 -16.49 12.25
C ASN A 247 28.19 -15.14 12.42
N ASP A 248 28.91 -14.02 12.34
CA ASP A 248 28.29 -12.69 12.34
C ASP A 248 27.44 -12.46 11.09
N ILE A 249 27.92 -12.90 9.94
CA ILE A 249 27.23 -12.79 8.64
C ILE A 249 25.99 -13.68 8.61
N GLU A 250 26.09 -14.92 9.12
CA GLU A 250 24.95 -15.83 9.22
C GLU A 250 23.88 -15.30 10.16
N LYS A 251 24.30 -14.76 11.32
CA LYS A 251 23.40 -14.07 12.24
C LYS A 251 22.74 -12.86 11.57
N ALA A 252 23.48 -12.07 10.79
CA ALA A 252 22.93 -10.93 10.05
C ALA A 252 21.87 -11.35 9.04
N ALA A 253 22.15 -12.39 8.25
CA ALA A 253 21.20 -12.95 7.29
C ALA A 253 19.93 -13.44 7.99
N ARG A 254 20.07 -14.15 9.11
CA ARG A 254 18.95 -14.64 9.92
C ARG A 254 18.12 -13.52 10.54
N ASP A 255 18.78 -12.53 11.14
CA ASP A 255 18.11 -11.37 11.74
C ASP A 255 17.29 -10.62 10.66
N LEU A 256 17.88 -10.41 9.47
CA LEU A 256 17.17 -9.83 8.33
C LEU A 256 15.97 -10.68 7.88
N GLN A 257 16.15 -12.00 7.69
CA GLN A 257 15.08 -12.91 7.28
C GLN A 257 13.89 -12.83 8.26
N ASN A 258 14.17 -12.84 9.56
CA ASN A 258 13.14 -12.74 10.60
C ASN A 258 12.43 -11.40 10.56
N THR A 259 13.17 -10.29 10.48
CA THR A 259 12.60 -8.94 10.35
C THR A 259 11.71 -8.82 9.11
N ILE A 260 12.15 -9.34 7.97
CA ILE A 260 11.36 -9.33 6.72
C ILE A 260 10.12 -10.23 6.84
N TRP A 261 10.23 -11.41 7.45
CA TRP A 261 9.11 -12.33 7.61
C TRP A 261 8.01 -11.77 8.52
N LEU A 262 8.39 -11.18 9.65
CA LEU A 262 7.46 -10.54 10.59
C LEU A 262 6.76 -9.32 9.95
N ASN A 263 7.49 -8.55 9.13
CA ASN A 263 7.00 -7.34 8.47
C ASN A 263 6.60 -7.56 7.00
N ARG A 264 6.33 -8.80 6.57
CA ARG A 264 6.11 -9.15 5.15
C ARG A 264 4.97 -8.40 4.48
N LYS A 265 3.96 -7.92 5.22
CA LYS A 265 2.87 -7.11 4.67
C LYS A 265 3.35 -5.71 4.20
N ILE A 266 4.38 -5.17 4.83
CA ILE A 266 4.99 -3.88 4.45
C ILE A 266 5.82 -4.04 3.17
N VAL A 267 6.55 -5.15 3.07
CA VAL A 267 7.41 -5.46 1.91
C VAL A 267 6.57 -5.90 0.69
N TRP A 268 5.53 -6.70 0.94
CA TRP A 268 4.57 -7.20 -0.05
C TRP A 268 3.14 -6.78 0.31
N PRO A 269 2.73 -5.53 -0.02
CA PRO A 269 1.35 -5.09 0.19
C PRO A 269 0.36 -5.88 -0.67
N ASP A 270 0.83 -6.40 -1.81
CA ASP A 270 0.11 -7.32 -2.69
C ASP A 270 0.86 -8.66 -2.73
N ASN A 271 0.14 -9.78 -2.85
CA ASN A 271 0.71 -11.14 -2.91
C ASN A 271 1.64 -11.46 -1.72
N ILE A 272 1.12 -11.30 -0.50
CA ILE A 272 1.86 -11.55 0.74
C ILE A 272 2.39 -13.00 0.75
N PRO A 273 3.71 -13.24 0.94
CA PRO A 273 4.27 -14.58 1.05
C PRO A 273 3.61 -15.40 2.18
N ASP A 274 3.16 -16.60 1.83
CA ASP A 274 2.58 -17.61 2.74
C ASP A 274 3.63 -18.56 3.34
N HIS A 275 4.85 -18.58 2.78
CA HIS A 275 5.96 -19.43 3.22
C HIS A 275 7.29 -18.65 3.25
N PRO A 276 8.18 -18.88 4.24
CA PRO A 276 9.44 -18.14 4.38
C PRO A 276 10.34 -18.15 3.13
N ILE A 277 10.42 -19.28 2.42
CA ILE A 277 11.19 -19.40 1.16
C ILE A 277 10.72 -18.37 0.11
N LYS A 278 9.40 -18.10 0.04
CA LYS A 278 8.85 -17.12 -0.90
C LYS A 278 9.21 -15.67 -0.53
N ALA A 279 9.58 -15.42 0.73
CA ALA A 279 10.04 -14.12 1.22
C ALA A 279 11.55 -13.87 0.98
N LEU A 280 12.32 -14.90 0.57
CA LEU A 280 13.75 -14.78 0.23
C LEU A 280 13.93 -14.13 -1.15
N ASN A 281 13.57 -12.85 -1.27
CA ASN A 281 13.66 -12.09 -2.52
C ASN A 281 14.54 -10.84 -2.33
N PRO A 282 15.82 -10.90 -2.74
CA PRO A 282 16.76 -9.80 -2.52
C PRO A 282 16.33 -8.48 -3.15
N GLY A 283 15.83 -8.53 -4.39
CA GLY A 283 15.38 -7.33 -5.12
C GLY A 283 14.23 -6.60 -4.42
N LYS A 284 13.25 -7.34 -3.86
CA LYS A 284 12.16 -6.74 -3.07
C LYS A 284 12.65 -6.15 -1.77
N ILE A 285 13.59 -6.80 -1.09
CA ILE A 285 14.17 -6.30 0.17
C ILE A 285 15.01 -5.04 -0.09
N LEU A 286 15.84 -5.03 -1.14
CA LEU A 286 16.56 -3.84 -1.59
C LEU A 286 15.59 -2.66 -1.81
N GLN A 287 14.48 -2.89 -2.53
CA GLN A 287 13.48 -1.86 -2.81
C GLN A 287 12.72 -1.37 -1.58
N LYS A 288 12.28 -2.27 -0.71
CA LYS A 288 11.29 -1.98 0.33
C LYS A 288 11.87 -1.79 1.72
N ALA A 289 12.97 -2.46 2.04
CA ALA A 289 13.64 -2.37 3.32
C ALA A 289 14.78 -1.35 3.30
N LEU A 290 15.54 -1.29 2.19
CA LEU A 290 16.73 -0.45 2.08
C LEU A 290 16.55 0.78 1.17
N ALA A 291 15.38 0.91 0.53
CA ALA A 291 15.04 2.01 -0.38
C ALA A 291 16.03 2.18 -1.57
N TYR A 292 16.54 1.06 -2.09
CA TYR A 292 17.30 1.03 -3.35
C TYR A 292 16.37 0.91 -4.55
N LYS A 293 16.72 1.55 -5.66
CA LYS A 293 16.16 1.22 -6.97
C LYS A 293 16.81 -0.08 -7.45
N PHE A 294 16.03 -1.15 -7.52
CA PHE A 294 16.47 -2.42 -8.10
C PHE A 294 15.88 -2.62 -9.49
N ALA A 295 16.72 -2.89 -10.50
CA ALA A 295 16.29 -3.13 -11.87
C ALA A 295 17.03 -4.32 -12.50
N ALA A 296 16.31 -5.12 -13.27
CA ALA A 296 16.93 -6.09 -14.19
C ALA A 296 17.07 -5.41 -15.56
N VAL A 297 18.30 -5.28 -16.05
CA VAL A 297 18.64 -4.62 -17.32
C VAL A 297 19.15 -5.64 -18.32
N ASP A 298 19.06 -5.37 -19.62
CA ASP A 298 19.35 -6.38 -20.64
C ASP A 298 20.82 -6.80 -20.61
N GLN A 299 21.74 -5.83 -20.52
CA GLN A 299 23.16 -6.04 -20.32
C GLN A 299 23.74 -4.92 -19.45
N ILE A 300 24.80 -5.25 -18.71
CA ILE A 300 25.64 -4.26 -18.02
C ILE A 300 27.01 -4.34 -18.70
N GLU A 301 27.40 -3.26 -19.36
CA GLU A 301 28.70 -3.16 -20.02
C GLU A 301 29.81 -3.08 -18.97
N ASN A 302 30.92 -3.78 -19.20
CA ASN A 302 32.11 -3.64 -18.40
C ASN A 302 32.98 -2.51 -18.99
N PRO A 303 33.25 -1.42 -18.23
CA PRO A 303 34.10 -0.33 -18.69
C PRO A 303 35.55 -0.76 -19.00
N GLU A 304 36.03 -1.83 -18.38
CA GLU A 304 37.41 -2.32 -18.52
C GLU A 304 37.55 -3.39 -19.62
N ASN A 305 36.46 -4.11 -19.95
CA ASN A 305 36.46 -5.10 -21.02
C ASN A 305 35.08 -5.23 -21.69
N LEU A 306 34.90 -4.56 -22.82
CA LEU A 306 33.64 -4.53 -23.58
C LEU A 306 33.13 -5.92 -24.02
N GLU A 307 33.96 -6.96 -24.02
CA GLU A 307 33.57 -8.34 -24.36
C GLU A 307 32.98 -9.13 -23.18
N LEU A 308 33.13 -8.64 -21.93
CA LEU A 308 32.64 -9.31 -20.73
C LEU A 308 31.43 -8.58 -20.14
N SER A 309 30.30 -9.28 -20.03
CA SER A 309 29.10 -8.74 -19.37
C SER A 309 29.19 -8.88 -17.84
N ILE A 310 28.93 -7.80 -17.10
CA ILE A 310 28.87 -7.83 -15.63
C ILE A 310 27.52 -8.41 -15.18
N ALA A 311 27.54 -9.28 -14.17
CA ALA A 311 26.33 -9.90 -13.64
C ALA A 311 25.48 -8.97 -12.78
N GLY A 312 26.12 -8.08 -12.02
CA GLY A 312 25.47 -7.13 -11.13
C GLY A 312 26.37 -5.95 -10.75
N ILE A 313 25.73 -4.83 -10.41
CA ILE A 313 26.40 -3.62 -9.92
C ILE A 313 25.55 -2.97 -8.83
N ILE A 314 26.22 -2.47 -7.80
CA ILE A 314 25.64 -1.61 -6.77
C ILE A 314 26.33 -0.25 -6.74
N ASN A 315 25.52 0.79 -6.80
CA ASN A 315 25.91 2.16 -6.48
C ASN A 315 25.23 2.54 -5.16
N GLN A 316 25.99 2.55 -4.06
CA GLN A 316 25.47 2.88 -2.73
C GLN A 316 25.10 4.36 -2.57
N ASN A 317 25.80 5.25 -3.29
CA ASN A 317 25.53 6.70 -3.25
C ASN A 317 24.21 7.05 -3.93
N GLU A 318 24.00 6.51 -5.13
CA GLU A 318 22.75 6.72 -5.88
C GLU A 318 21.62 5.79 -5.43
N ARG A 319 21.94 4.82 -4.56
CA ARG A 319 21.03 3.75 -4.12
C ARG A 319 20.42 3.00 -5.30
N VAL A 320 21.24 2.59 -6.25
CA VAL A 320 20.83 1.82 -7.43
C VAL A 320 21.52 0.46 -7.41
N VAL A 321 20.75 -0.59 -7.66
CA VAL A 321 21.25 -1.94 -7.93
C VAL A 321 20.71 -2.39 -9.28
N MET A 322 21.59 -2.87 -10.14
CA MET A 322 21.22 -3.46 -11.42
C MET A 322 21.74 -4.89 -11.52
N VAL A 323 20.93 -5.78 -12.09
CA VAL A 323 21.34 -7.14 -12.43
C VAL A 323 21.11 -7.41 -13.93
N SER A 324 22.06 -8.08 -14.56
CA SER A 324 22.00 -8.36 -16.00
C SER A 324 21.06 -9.52 -16.31
N LYS A 325 20.20 -9.36 -17.34
CA LYS A 325 19.27 -10.40 -17.81
C LYS A 325 19.94 -11.47 -18.66
N VAL A 326 21.17 -11.25 -19.14
CA VAL A 326 21.97 -12.23 -19.89
C VAL A 326 22.15 -13.54 -19.11
N PHE A 327 22.19 -13.46 -17.78
CA PHE A 327 22.32 -14.62 -16.91
C PHE A 327 20.97 -15.25 -16.57
N ASP A 328 20.96 -16.56 -16.31
CA ASP A 328 19.78 -17.30 -15.89
C ASP A 328 19.23 -16.84 -14.53
N GLN A 329 18.00 -17.25 -14.21
CA GLN A 329 17.29 -16.77 -13.04
C GLN A 329 17.98 -17.11 -11.70
N ASN A 330 18.66 -18.25 -11.61
CA ASN A 330 19.34 -18.69 -10.39
C ASN A 330 20.61 -17.85 -10.16
N ILE A 331 21.39 -17.59 -11.22
CA ILE A 331 22.55 -16.68 -11.15
C ILE A 331 22.10 -15.26 -10.82
N ARG A 332 21.02 -14.75 -11.42
CA ARG A 332 20.50 -13.41 -11.11
C ARG A 332 20.03 -13.29 -9.67
N ASN A 333 19.38 -14.31 -9.13
CA ASN A 333 18.91 -14.31 -7.75
C ASN A 333 20.07 -14.27 -6.76
N PHE A 334 21.09 -15.10 -6.99
CA PHE A 334 22.31 -15.09 -6.18
C PHE A 334 23.05 -13.75 -6.28
N THR A 335 23.19 -13.21 -7.50
CA THR A 335 23.81 -11.90 -7.72
C THR A 335 23.04 -10.80 -6.98
N ALA A 336 21.70 -10.80 -7.04
CA ALA A 336 20.91 -9.82 -6.28
C ALA A 336 21.08 -9.96 -4.76
N ALA A 337 21.25 -11.19 -4.23
CA ALA A 337 21.54 -11.43 -2.82
C ALA A 337 22.95 -10.92 -2.44
N HIS A 338 23.90 -11.01 -3.37
CA HIS A 338 25.26 -10.52 -3.21
C HIS A 338 25.27 -8.98 -3.13
N GLU A 339 24.57 -8.29 -4.03
CA GLU A 339 24.40 -6.83 -3.94
C GLU A 339 23.66 -6.41 -2.65
N LEU A 340 22.69 -7.20 -2.18
CA LEU A 340 22.05 -7.00 -0.88
C LEU A 340 23.06 -7.14 0.27
N GLY A 341 23.97 -8.12 0.20
CA GLY A 341 25.08 -8.28 1.13
C GLY A 341 25.96 -7.03 1.18
N HIS A 342 26.34 -6.48 0.03
CA HIS A 342 27.08 -5.22 -0.04
C HIS A 342 26.34 -4.04 0.60
N ALA A 343 25.04 -3.90 0.33
CA ALA A 343 24.23 -2.83 0.92
C ALA A 343 24.17 -2.90 2.46
N LEU A 344 24.13 -4.11 3.00
CA LEU A 344 24.04 -4.36 4.44
C LEU A 344 25.39 -4.24 5.16
N LEU A 345 26.43 -4.87 4.61
CA LEU A 345 27.69 -5.12 5.31
C LEU A 345 28.73 -4.02 5.04
N HIS A 346 28.72 -3.41 3.86
CA HIS A 346 29.84 -2.59 3.38
C HIS A 346 29.47 -1.09 3.24
N LYS A 347 30.49 -0.23 3.18
CA LYS A 347 30.36 1.25 3.08
C LYS A 347 30.91 1.83 1.77
N GLN A 348 31.38 1.00 0.84
CA GLN A 348 32.00 1.47 -0.40
C GLN A 348 30.96 1.97 -1.41
N ASN A 349 31.33 2.99 -2.18
CA ASN A 349 30.39 3.77 -2.99
C ASN A 349 29.91 3.06 -4.27
N ILE A 350 30.81 2.41 -5.01
CA ILE A 350 30.52 1.64 -6.23
C ILE A 350 31.29 0.33 -6.15
N MET A 351 30.61 -0.79 -6.37
CA MET A 351 31.21 -2.13 -6.43
C MET A 351 30.71 -2.84 -7.68
N HIS A 352 31.64 -3.43 -8.42
CA HIS A 352 31.39 -4.22 -9.62
C HIS A 352 31.63 -5.69 -9.28
N ARG A 353 30.74 -6.57 -9.73
CA ARG A 353 31.00 -8.01 -9.68
C ARG A 353 31.89 -8.40 -10.86
N ASP A 354 33.20 -8.21 -10.71
CA ASP A 354 34.21 -8.71 -11.64
C ASP A 354 34.65 -10.12 -11.21
N ARG A 355 34.56 -11.11 -12.09
CA ARG A 355 35.40 -12.31 -11.99
C ARG A 355 36.60 -12.12 -12.92
N PRO A 356 37.77 -11.69 -12.42
CA PRO A 356 38.97 -11.65 -13.26
C PRO A 356 39.55 -13.06 -13.45
N ILE A 357 39.80 -13.44 -14.71
CA ILE A 357 40.56 -14.64 -15.09
C ILE A 357 42.07 -14.36 -15.18
N ASP A 358 42.52 -13.10 -15.05
CA ASP A 358 43.87 -12.69 -15.48
C ASP A 358 44.74 -12.00 -14.40
N GLY A 359 44.69 -12.46 -13.15
CA GLY A 359 45.82 -12.29 -12.22
C GLY A 359 46.36 -10.87 -11.91
N SER A 360 45.68 -9.77 -12.27
CA SER A 360 46.22 -8.43 -12.06
C SER A 360 45.84 -7.82 -10.70
N LYS A 361 46.87 -7.44 -9.93
CA LYS A 361 46.90 -6.74 -8.62
C LYS A 361 45.89 -7.21 -7.56
N PHE A 362 46.41 -8.08 -6.69
CA PHE A 362 45.77 -8.69 -5.52
C PHE A 362 45.38 -7.67 -4.42
N ASP A 363 44.16 -7.13 -4.45
CA ASP A 363 43.62 -6.36 -3.32
C ASP A 363 42.88 -7.30 -2.34
N MET A 364 43.56 -7.69 -1.26
CA MET A 364 43.00 -8.57 -0.22
C MET A 364 41.69 -8.02 0.38
N ARG A 365 41.48 -6.70 0.43
CA ARG A 365 40.25 -6.12 1.01
C ARG A 365 39.05 -6.26 0.08
N LYS A 366 39.25 -6.08 -1.24
CA LYS A 366 38.20 -6.39 -2.23
C LYS A 366 37.83 -7.87 -2.14
N ASN A 367 38.82 -8.76 -2.08
CA ASN A 367 38.57 -10.20 -1.97
C ASN A 367 37.79 -10.57 -0.68
N LEU A 368 38.09 -9.91 0.45
CA LEU A 368 37.35 -10.14 1.70
C LEU A 368 35.88 -9.67 1.62
N GLN A 369 35.61 -8.51 1.04
CA GLN A 369 34.24 -8.00 0.92
C GLN A 369 33.40 -8.82 -0.06
N GLU A 370 33.98 -9.20 -1.20
CA GLU A 370 33.33 -10.12 -2.15
C GLU A 370 33.03 -11.46 -1.48
N TYR A 371 33.97 -12.01 -0.71
CA TYR A 371 33.75 -13.22 0.10
C TYR A 371 32.61 -13.04 1.12
N GLN A 372 32.59 -11.92 1.84
CA GLN A 372 31.55 -11.63 2.84
C GLN A 372 30.17 -11.49 2.19
N ALA A 373 30.08 -10.86 1.02
CA ALA A 373 28.84 -10.75 0.25
C ALA A 373 28.37 -12.10 -0.31
N ASP A 374 29.29 -12.94 -0.78
CA ASP A 374 28.99 -14.30 -1.22
C ASP A 374 28.52 -15.19 -0.05
N LYS A 375 29.18 -15.12 1.11
CA LYS A 375 28.73 -15.80 2.33
C LYS A 375 27.36 -15.33 2.78
N PHE A 376 27.13 -14.01 2.79
CA PHE A 376 25.81 -13.45 3.09
C PHE A 376 24.75 -13.99 2.12
N SER A 377 25.06 -14.05 0.83
CA SER A 377 24.14 -14.56 -0.20
C SER A 377 23.74 -16.01 0.06
N SER A 378 24.71 -16.86 0.38
CA SER A 378 24.48 -18.26 0.74
C SER A 378 23.60 -18.38 1.98
N TYR A 379 23.91 -17.66 3.06
CA TYR A 379 23.12 -17.71 4.30
C TYR A 379 21.73 -17.10 4.13
N PHE A 380 21.61 -16.04 3.32
CA PHE A 380 20.35 -15.36 3.07
C PHE A 380 19.40 -16.23 2.23
N LEU A 381 19.89 -16.77 1.12
CA LEU A 381 19.09 -17.57 0.18
C LEU A 381 18.89 -19.02 0.63
N MET A 382 19.80 -19.58 1.44
CA MET A 382 19.75 -20.96 1.90
C MET A 382 19.90 -21.04 3.42
N PRO A 383 18.87 -20.62 4.18
CA PRO A 383 18.93 -20.52 5.63
C PRO A 383 18.98 -21.92 6.24
N GLU A 384 19.92 -22.17 7.16
CA GLU A 384 20.18 -23.49 7.73
C GLU A 384 18.91 -24.21 8.18
N ASN A 385 18.11 -23.57 9.04
CA ASN A 385 16.90 -24.19 9.61
C ASN A 385 15.90 -24.65 8.54
N ILE A 386 15.78 -23.90 7.44
CA ILE A 386 14.84 -24.24 6.36
C ILE A 386 15.45 -25.35 5.50
N ILE A 387 16.75 -25.28 5.19
CA ILE A 387 17.46 -26.30 4.43
C ILE A 387 17.39 -27.64 5.15
N ARG A 388 17.72 -27.71 6.45
CA ARG A 388 17.65 -28.95 7.24
C ARG A 388 16.26 -29.56 7.22
N LYS A 389 15.22 -28.73 7.38
CA LYS A 389 13.82 -29.17 7.34
C LYS A 389 13.45 -29.76 5.97
N VAL A 390 13.70 -29.02 4.89
CA VAL A 390 13.41 -29.48 3.52
C VAL A 390 14.22 -30.73 3.17
N PHE A 391 15.49 -30.76 3.57
CA PHE A 391 16.37 -31.90 3.35
C PHE A 391 15.82 -33.17 4.03
N TYR A 392 15.39 -33.06 5.29
CA TYR A 392 14.74 -34.15 5.99
C TYR A 392 13.41 -34.57 5.34
N GLU A 393 12.58 -33.62 4.91
CA GLU A 393 11.31 -33.91 4.21
C GLU A 393 11.52 -34.68 2.90
N ILE A 394 12.59 -34.35 2.16
CA ILE A 394 12.90 -35.00 0.87
C ILE A 394 13.60 -36.35 1.08
N PHE A 395 14.67 -36.38 1.88
CA PHE A 395 15.56 -37.54 1.98
C PHE A 395 15.28 -38.44 3.19
N GLY A 396 14.48 -37.97 4.16
CA GLY A 396 14.13 -38.68 5.38
C GLY A 396 15.27 -38.91 6.35
N THR A 397 16.36 -38.15 6.23
CA THR A 397 17.53 -38.23 7.10
C THR A 397 18.07 -36.84 7.39
N ASN A 398 18.70 -36.68 8.56
CA ASN A 398 19.42 -35.45 8.92
C ASN A 398 20.84 -35.41 8.35
N LYS A 399 21.41 -36.57 8.01
CA LYS A 399 22.72 -36.71 7.38
C LYS A 399 22.64 -37.83 6.36
N PHE A 400 22.87 -37.50 5.10
CA PHE A 400 22.80 -38.46 4.01
C PHE A 400 24.13 -39.21 3.90
N ILE A 401 24.05 -40.53 3.92
CA ILE A 401 25.18 -41.44 3.72
C ILE A 401 24.83 -42.41 2.58
N ILE A 402 25.85 -42.87 1.85
CA ILE A 402 25.66 -43.93 0.86
C ILE A 402 25.57 -45.27 1.59
N ASN A 403 24.39 -45.88 1.55
CA ASN A 403 24.08 -47.22 2.05
C ASN A 403 23.02 -47.92 1.16
N ASP A 404 22.75 -49.20 1.41
CA ASP A 404 21.70 -49.98 0.71
C ASP A 404 20.34 -49.26 0.59
N GLU A 405 19.85 -48.61 1.67
CA GLU A 405 18.57 -47.90 1.66
C GLU A 405 18.60 -46.72 0.68
N SER A 406 19.66 -45.91 0.73
CA SER A 406 19.82 -44.73 -0.12
C SER A 406 19.97 -45.09 -1.60
N VAL A 407 20.67 -46.18 -1.90
CA VAL A 407 20.86 -46.74 -3.25
C VAL A 407 19.53 -47.20 -3.83
N PHE A 408 18.76 -47.96 -3.03
CA PHE A 408 17.41 -48.39 -3.39
C PHE A 408 16.49 -47.19 -3.66
N ASN A 409 16.54 -46.17 -2.81
CA ASN A 409 15.73 -44.96 -2.95
C ASN A 409 16.07 -44.12 -4.20
N PHE A 410 17.30 -44.24 -4.71
CA PHE A 410 17.73 -43.69 -6.00
C PHE A 410 17.48 -44.60 -7.19
N SER A 411 16.87 -45.78 -6.99
CA SER A 411 16.68 -46.81 -8.01
C SER A 411 18.00 -47.24 -8.66
N LYS A 412 19.05 -47.39 -7.85
CA LYS A 412 20.37 -47.87 -8.26
C LYS A 412 20.58 -49.33 -7.86
N ASN A 413 21.51 -50.01 -8.53
CA ASN A 413 21.75 -51.44 -8.34
C ASN A 413 22.70 -51.74 -7.17
N SER A 414 23.68 -50.86 -6.88
CA SER A 414 24.64 -51.04 -5.80
C SER A 414 25.21 -49.71 -5.25
N GLU A 415 25.81 -49.76 -4.06
CA GLU A 415 26.57 -48.62 -3.50
C GLU A 415 27.75 -48.21 -4.38
N SER A 416 28.41 -49.18 -5.04
CA SER A 416 29.53 -48.92 -5.95
C SER A 416 29.08 -48.09 -7.16
N ASP A 417 27.88 -48.33 -7.69
CA ASP A 417 27.32 -47.55 -8.81
C ASP A 417 27.07 -46.10 -8.40
N LEU A 418 26.53 -45.86 -7.21
CA LEU A 418 26.26 -44.51 -6.73
C LEU A 418 27.57 -43.77 -6.39
N ARG A 419 28.54 -44.44 -5.78
CA ARG A 419 29.87 -43.89 -5.48
C ARG A 419 30.64 -43.55 -6.75
N SER A 420 30.60 -44.40 -7.77
CA SER A 420 31.29 -44.16 -9.04
C SER A 420 30.66 -43.01 -9.86
N GLU A 421 29.33 -42.88 -9.82
CA GLU A 421 28.62 -41.72 -10.42
C GLU A 421 29.02 -40.41 -9.73
N CYS A 422 29.01 -40.39 -8.40
CA CYS A 422 29.26 -39.18 -7.61
C CYS A 422 30.75 -38.83 -7.49
N LYS A 423 31.66 -39.80 -7.55
CA LYS A 423 33.12 -39.68 -7.46
C LYS A 423 33.69 -39.16 -6.13
N ASN A 424 33.06 -38.18 -5.51
CA ASN A 424 33.48 -37.55 -4.25
C ASN A 424 32.29 -36.88 -3.54
N LEU A 425 32.55 -36.28 -2.37
CA LEU A 425 31.55 -35.55 -1.57
C LEU A 425 30.81 -34.48 -2.39
N ARG A 426 31.52 -33.70 -3.21
CA ARG A 426 30.94 -32.66 -4.06
C ARG A 426 30.01 -33.20 -5.13
N GLY A 427 30.35 -34.32 -5.76
CA GLY A 427 29.45 -34.93 -6.74
C GLY A 427 28.21 -35.53 -6.09
N LEU A 428 28.31 -36.09 -4.87
CA LEU A 428 27.13 -36.52 -4.11
C LEU A 428 26.26 -35.33 -3.71
N ALA A 429 26.86 -34.23 -3.26
CA ALA A 429 26.14 -33.00 -2.93
C ALA A 429 25.45 -32.37 -4.14
N LEU A 430 26.10 -32.36 -5.31
CA LEU A 430 25.50 -31.93 -6.57
C LEU A 430 24.31 -32.82 -6.95
N LYS A 431 24.46 -34.15 -6.84
CA LYS A 431 23.38 -35.10 -7.12
C LYS A 431 22.16 -34.84 -6.23
N LEU A 432 22.37 -34.66 -4.92
CA LEU A 432 21.30 -34.37 -3.97
C LEU A 432 20.68 -32.97 -4.21
N ALA A 433 21.50 -31.98 -4.55
CA ALA A 433 21.03 -30.62 -4.83
C ALA A 433 20.10 -30.54 -6.05
N SER A 434 20.37 -31.32 -7.10
CA SER A 434 19.67 -31.26 -8.38
C SER A 434 18.70 -32.42 -8.64
N THR A 435 18.58 -33.40 -7.73
CA THR A 435 17.65 -34.51 -7.96
C THR A 435 16.20 -34.05 -7.84
N GLU A 436 15.34 -34.59 -8.70
CA GLU A 436 13.89 -34.33 -8.73
C GLU A 436 13.08 -35.58 -8.38
N ARG A 437 13.78 -36.68 -8.05
CA ARG A 437 13.18 -37.96 -7.68
C ARG A 437 13.99 -38.67 -6.60
N TYR A 438 13.30 -39.17 -5.59
CA TYR A 438 13.83 -40.00 -4.50
C TYR A 438 12.67 -40.73 -3.82
N ARG A 439 12.85 -42.00 -3.40
CA ARG A 439 11.78 -42.81 -2.76
C ARG A 439 10.50 -42.93 -3.60
N ASN A 440 10.62 -43.05 -4.92
CA ASN A 440 9.51 -43.05 -5.88
C ASN A 440 8.62 -41.80 -5.88
N ASN A 441 9.00 -40.74 -5.16
CA ASN A 441 8.32 -39.45 -5.20
C ASN A 441 9.07 -38.52 -6.15
N SER A 442 8.32 -37.73 -6.93
CA SER A 442 8.87 -36.63 -7.73
C SER A 442 8.59 -35.30 -7.03
N PHE A 443 9.58 -34.41 -7.05
CA PHE A 443 9.54 -33.12 -6.38
C PHE A 443 10.42 -32.10 -7.12
N ILE A 444 10.21 -30.81 -6.83
CA ILE A 444 11.12 -29.75 -7.29
C ILE A 444 12.45 -29.92 -6.55
N SER A 445 13.57 -29.92 -7.29
CA SER A 445 14.89 -30.05 -6.69
C SER A 445 15.10 -29.03 -5.57
N ILE A 446 15.88 -29.39 -4.55
CA ILE A 446 16.14 -28.45 -3.44
C ILE A 446 16.82 -27.18 -3.96
N ALA A 447 17.69 -27.25 -4.97
CA ALA A 447 18.28 -26.07 -5.61
C ALA A 447 17.22 -25.14 -6.23
N ASP A 448 16.26 -25.69 -6.99
CA ASP A 448 15.22 -24.91 -7.66
C ASP A 448 14.17 -24.37 -6.69
N LEU A 449 13.88 -25.10 -5.60
CA LEU A 449 12.99 -24.64 -4.53
C LEU A 449 13.50 -23.33 -3.92
N PHE A 450 14.82 -23.22 -3.73
CA PHE A 450 15.49 -22.02 -3.21
C PHE A 450 15.94 -21.05 -4.30
N LYS A 451 15.71 -21.36 -5.59
CA LYS A 451 16.08 -20.53 -6.75
C LYS A 451 17.56 -20.18 -6.78
N VAL A 452 18.40 -21.19 -6.57
CA VAL A 452 19.87 -21.11 -6.60
C VAL A 452 20.41 -22.19 -7.53
N SER A 453 21.67 -22.06 -7.94
CA SER A 453 22.30 -23.12 -8.74
C SER A 453 22.51 -24.40 -7.91
N ALA A 454 22.48 -25.56 -8.57
CA ALA A 454 22.81 -26.84 -7.93
C ALA A 454 24.19 -26.79 -7.26
N THR A 455 25.16 -26.09 -7.87
CA THR A 455 26.50 -25.90 -7.29
C THR A 455 26.47 -25.10 -5.99
N ALA A 456 25.72 -23.99 -5.94
CA ALA A 456 25.60 -23.18 -4.72
C ALA A 456 24.92 -23.97 -3.60
N MET A 457 23.86 -24.71 -3.94
CA MET A 457 23.18 -25.59 -2.99
C MET A 457 24.08 -26.72 -2.50
N ALA A 458 24.85 -27.38 -3.38
CA ALA A 458 25.79 -28.42 -3.01
C ALA A 458 26.85 -27.92 -2.02
N ILE A 459 27.42 -26.73 -2.25
CA ILE A 459 28.33 -26.07 -1.29
C ILE A 459 27.65 -25.93 0.06
N ARG A 460 26.40 -25.43 0.08
CA ARG A 460 25.68 -25.21 1.32
C ARG A 460 25.36 -26.51 2.07
N LEU A 461 25.04 -27.59 1.37
CA LEU A 461 24.81 -28.90 2.00
C LEU A 461 26.08 -29.43 2.67
N GLU A 462 27.25 -29.21 2.07
CA GLU A 462 28.55 -29.54 2.68
C GLU A 462 28.85 -28.66 3.89
N GLU A 463 28.66 -27.34 3.80
CA GLU A 463 28.88 -26.41 4.91
C GLU A 463 28.03 -26.74 6.14
N LEU A 464 26.86 -27.32 5.94
CA LEU A 464 25.92 -27.71 7.00
C LEU A 464 26.15 -29.13 7.54
N ASP A 465 27.17 -29.83 7.04
CA ASP A 465 27.49 -31.23 7.38
C ASP A 465 26.29 -32.19 7.17
N LEU A 466 25.52 -31.96 6.09
CA LEU A 466 24.33 -32.76 5.77
C LEU A 466 24.63 -34.03 4.98
N ILE A 467 25.86 -34.21 4.53
CA ILE A 467 26.26 -35.25 3.59
C ILE A 467 27.59 -35.83 4.05
N GLU A 468 27.70 -37.15 4.01
CA GLU A 468 28.94 -37.89 4.17
C GLU A 468 29.09 -38.85 3.00
N PHE A 469 30.26 -38.84 2.37
CA PHE A 469 30.52 -39.58 1.15
C PHE A 469 30.94 -41.02 1.43
#